data_AF-A0A929DBM3-F1
#
_entry.id   AF-A0A929DBM3-F1
#
_cell.length_a   1.000
_cell.length_b   1.000
_cell.length_c   1.000
_cell.angle_alpha   90.00
_cell.angle_beta   90.00
_cell.angle_gamma   90.00
#
_symmetry.space_group_name_H-M   'P 1'
#
loop_
_entity.id
_entity.type
_entity.pdbx_description
1 polymer ?
#
loop_
_entity_poly.entity_id
_entity_poly.type
_entity_poly.pdbx_seq_one_letter_code
_entity_poly.pdbx_strand_id
1 'polypeptide(L)'
;MTDLRRLSRLLRTILALVLAALTLLLLLGGISAASPTDLPQTIAHNQIIATIISQVTTPTLEYELAGLTGERPVTVAGSLYTITTRYTYHTEAISMATRYVYEQLAATGLNVTYHHYEYSGYQLRNVAAEKPGVVDSDEIYLITAHVDDLPGGPIAPGADDNGSGSVAVLEAARLLAHHRFAHTIRFVLFTGEEQGLRGSDAYAAACTDAGDDIRGVVNLGMIAYNSDAAPVIDLYARTGMPDSLELTRIFSSVVDVYGLDLVPDRFDYPSGFPIQNSDQWSFLTRDYPAFLAIEDLDNFTPHYHTTGDRLSTLDLDYYADFTRAAVATIAHLGRLLPGGHLSGTVTDLDTSQPLSGATVAALTPAYQYTFTTLTDGGGAYSLPLPASAYTFTAWAASPGYYPATVTDVVIITDTITPQDFALEHWPCWYPPLIVHEY
;
A
#
# COMPACT_ATOMS: atom_id res chain seq x y z
N MET A 1 0.96 -7.31 71.76
CA MET A 1 0.62 -6.28 70.73
C MET A 1 1.78 -5.85 69.83
N THR A 2 3.04 -6.09 70.21
CA THR A 2 4.24 -5.80 69.39
C THR A 2 4.50 -6.85 68.30
N ASP A 3 4.10 -8.11 68.51
CA ASP A 3 4.38 -9.21 67.57
C ASP A 3 3.46 -9.20 66.32
N LEU A 4 2.18 -8.93 66.51
CA LEU A 4 1.20 -8.82 65.42
C LEU A 4 1.51 -7.69 64.43
N ARG A 5 2.14 -6.60 64.90
CA ARG A 5 2.58 -5.48 64.03
C ARG A 5 3.85 -5.81 63.24
N ARG A 6 4.71 -6.70 63.76
CA ARG A 6 5.87 -7.22 63.01
C ARG A 6 5.43 -8.21 61.95
N LEU A 7 4.50 -9.11 62.29
CA LEU A 7 3.91 -10.05 61.34
C LEU A 7 3.16 -9.33 60.21
N SER A 8 2.40 -8.27 60.51
CA SER A 8 1.70 -7.50 59.48
C SER A 8 2.63 -6.72 58.56
N ARG A 9 3.78 -6.25 59.07
CA ARG A 9 4.81 -5.60 58.23
C ARG A 9 5.50 -6.63 57.36
N LEU A 10 5.87 -7.78 57.91
CA LEU A 10 6.50 -8.87 57.16
C LEU A 10 5.59 -9.39 56.03
N LEU A 11 4.29 -9.58 56.28
CA LEU A 11 3.32 -9.97 55.25
C LEU A 11 3.18 -8.90 54.15
N ARG A 12 3.19 -7.61 54.49
CA ARG A 12 3.12 -6.52 53.50
C ARG A 12 4.39 -6.46 52.64
N THR A 13 5.55 -6.71 53.23
CA THR A 13 6.82 -6.75 52.49
C THR A 13 6.90 -7.97 51.57
N ILE A 14 6.44 -9.14 52.02
CA ILE A 14 6.35 -10.34 51.18
C ILE A 14 5.34 -10.15 50.05
N LEU A 15 4.17 -9.57 50.32
CA LEU A 15 3.17 -9.27 49.30
C LEU A 15 3.68 -8.25 48.27
N ALA A 16 4.42 -7.22 48.70
CA ALA A 16 5.04 -6.25 47.79
C ALA A 16 6.15 -6.88 46.92
N LEU A 17 6.94 -7.82 47.47
CA LEU A 17 7.96 -8.55 46.71
C LEU A 17 7.33 -9.55 45.72
N VAL A 18 6.23 -10.20 46.08
CA VAL A 18 5.48 -11.09 45.17
C VAL A 18 4.81 -10.27 44.05
N LEU A 19 4.23 -9.11 44.36
CA LEU A 19 3.69 -8.22 43.33
C LEU A 19 4.78 -7.63 42.42
N ALA A 20 5.95 -7.28 42.97
CA ALA A 20 7.11 -6.82 42.19
C ALA A 20 7.68 -7.92 41.29
N ALA A 21 7.72 -9.17 41.78
CA ALA A 21 8.13 -10.32 40.99
C ALA A 21 7.09 -10.67 39.90
N LEU A 22 5.79 -10.53 40.17
CA LEU A 22 4.74 -10.67 39.15
C LEU A 22 4.80 -9.56 38.10
N THR A 23 5.09 -8.30 38.49
CA THR A 23 5.26 -7.20 37.53
C THR A 23 6.52 -7.37 36.69
N LEU A 24 7.62 -7.88 37.26
CA LEU A 24 8.82 -8.22 36.49
C LEU A 24 8.60 -9.43 35.56
N LEU A 25 7.77 -10.40 35.95
CA LEU A 25 7.35 -11.52 35.09
C LEU A 25 6.35 -11.10 34.00
N LEU A 26 5.59 -10.01 34.20
CA LEU A 26 4.72 -9.38 33.19
C LEU A 26 5.51 -8.45 32.24
N LEU A 27 6.62 -7.88 32.70
CA LEU A 27 7.56 -7.09 31.88
C LEU A 27 8.55 -7.97 31.08
N LEU A 28 8.68 -9.26 31.44
CA LEU A 28 9.49 -10.26 30.73
C LEU A 28 8.64 -11.40 30.12
N GLY A 29 7.33 -11.34 30.30
CA GLY A 29 6.36 -12.33 29.84
C GLY A 29 5.54 -11.75 28.70
N GLY A 30 6.09 -11.80 27.50
CA GLY A 30 5.40 -11.38 26.30
C GLY A 30 6.36 -11.11 25.16
N ILE A 31 7.19 -12.09 24.79
CA ILE A 31 7.37 -12.30 23.35
C ILE A 31 5.94 -12.48 22.86
N SER A 32 5.40 -11.48 22.18
CA SER A 32 4.21 -11.66 21.39
C SER A 32 4.56 -12.83 20.47
N ALA A 33 4.02 -14.01 20.78
CA ALA A 33 3.88 -15.01 19.75
C ALA A 33 3.09 -14.27 18.67
N ALA A 34 3.70 -14.13 17.48
CA ALA A 34 3.05 -13.50 16.34
C ALA A 34 1.59 -13.96 16.33
N SER A 35 0.68 -12.99 16.36
CA SER A 35 -0.76 -13.25 16.31
C SER A 35 -1.05 -14.23 15.17
N PRO A 36 -2.06 -15.10 15.29
CA PRO A 36 -2.48 -15.92 14.16
C PRO A 36 -2.68 -15.02 12.95
N THR A 37 -1.97 -15.33 11.87
CA THR A 37 -1.89 -14.66 10.56
C THR A 37 -3.04 -13.66 10.30
N ASP A 38 -2.75 -12.36 10.29
CA ASP A 38 -3.74 -11.29 9.97
C ASP A 38 -4.06 -11.21 8.46
N LEU A 39 -3.52 -12.14 7.68
CA LEU A 39 -3.82 -12.32 6.27
C LEU A 39 -5.25 -12.85 6.07
N PRO A 40 -5.96 -12.38 5.03
CA PRO A 40 -7.35 -12.75 4.77
C PRO A 40 -7.47 -14.24 4.44
N GLN A 41 -8.08 -15.00 5.34
CA GLN A 41 -8.28 -16.45 5.22
C GLN A 41 -9.25 -16.84 4.09
N THR A 42 -10.10 -15.91 3.65
CA THR A 42 -11.01 -16.07 2.52
C THR A 42 -10.97 -14.84 1.64
N ILE A 43 -10.84 -15.04 0.33
CA ILE A 43 -11.01 -13.98 -0.65
C ILE A 43 -12.44 -14.06 -1.19
N ALA A 44 -13.17 -12.97 -1.09
CA ALA A 44 -14.52 -12.85 -1.62
C ALA A 44 -14.54 -11.84 -2.77
N HIS A 45 -15.39 -12.10 -3.77
CA HIS A 45 -15.54 -11.19 -4.89
C HIS A 45 -15.98 -9.80 -4.40
N ASN A 46 -15.16 -8.79 -4.67
CA ASN A 46 -15.44 -7.40 -4.36
C ASN A 46 -15.71 -6.63 -5.66
N GLN A 47 -16.91 -6.04 -5.78
CA GLN A 47 -17.35 -5.33 -6.98
C GLN A 47 -16.52 -4.07 -7.31
N ILE A 48 -15.98 -3.40 -6.29
CA ILE A 48 -15.11 -2.24 -6.52
C ILE A 48 -13.78 -2.72 -7.11
N ILE A 49 -13.18 -3.77 -6.54
CA ILE A 49 -11.96 -4.37 -7.10
C ILE A 49 -12.22 -4.88 -8.53
N ALA A 50 -13.38 -5.51 -8.80
CA ALA A 50 -13.75 -5.92 -10.16
C ALA A 50 -13.81 -4.73 -11.14
N THR A 51 -14.35 -3.59 -10.70
CA THR A 51 -14.39 -2.34 -11.48
C THR A 51 -13.00 -1.71 -11.65
N ILE A 52 -12.12 -1.86 -10.66
CA ILE A 52 -10.73 -1.39 -10.75
C ILE A 52 -9.99 -2.21 -11.81
N ILE A 53 -9.99 -3.54 -11.70
CA ILE A 53 -9.20 -4.40 -12.59
C ILE A 53 -9.76 -4.45 -14.01
N SER A 54 -11.04 -4.15 -14.23
CA SER A 54 -11.59 -4.05 -15.60
C SER A 54 -11.02 -2.87 -16.40
N GLN A 55 -10.35 -1.91 -15.75
CA GLN A 55 -9.64 -0.82 -16.42
C GLN A 55 -8.26 -1.24 -16.95
N VAL A 56 -7.73 -2.38 -16.51
CA VAL A 56 -6.51 -2.97 -17.08
C VAL A 56 -6.88 -3.55 -18.44
N THR A 57 -6.26 -3.03 -19.50
CA THR A 57 -6.55 -3.42 -20.88
C THR A 57 -5.26 -3.59 -21.67
N THR A 58 -5.26 -4.52 -22.63
CA THR A 58 -4.09 -4.77 -23.49
C THR A 58 -3.55 -3.53 -24.17
N PRO A 59 -4.37 -2.59 -24.71
CA PRO A 59 -3.81 -1.39 -25.35
C PRO A 59 -3.14 -0.42 -24.38
N THR A 60 -3.62 -0.36 -23.12
CA THR A 60 -3.01 0.51 -22.10
C THR A 60 -1.67 -0.08 -21.65
N LEU A 61 -1.64 -1.38 -21.40
CA LEU A 61 -0.42 -2.09 -21.03
C LEU A 61 0.63 -2.04 -22.14
N GLU A 62 0.25 -2.30 -23.39
CA GLU A 62 1.12 -2.16 -24.56
C GLU A 62 1.68 -0.73 -24.68
N TYR A 63 0.84 0.28 -24.49
CA TYR A 63 1.25 1.69 -24.60
C TYR A 63 2.25 2.11 -23.52
N GLU A 64 2.02 1.72 -22.27
CA GLU A 64 2.92 2.05 -21.16
C GLU A 64 4.23 1.25 -21.25
N LEU A 65 4.14 -0.05 -21.58
CA LEU A 65 5.31 -0.90 -21.77
C LEU A 65 6.19 -0.41 -22.91
N ALA A 66 5.61 -0.01 -24.05
CA ALA A 66 6.36 0.58 -25.15
C ALA A 66 7.15 1.82 -24.71
N GLY A 67 6.62 2.58 -23.76
CA GLY A 67 7.30 3.75 -23.19
C GLY A 67 8.53 3.37 -22.36
N LEU A 68 8.39 2.37 -21.50
CA LEU A 68 9.47 1.91 -20.62
C LEU A 68 10.58 1.14 -21.36
N THR A 69 10.24 0.44 -22.45
CA THR A 69 11.15 -0.41 -23.25
C THR A 69 11.80 0.32 -24.43
N GLY A 70 11.46 1.59 -24.64
CA GLY A 70 12.03 2.42 -25.71
C GLY A 70 11.45 2.17 -27.10
N GLU A 71 10.40 1.36 -27.23
CA GLU A 71 9.64 1.21 -28.48
C GLU A 71 8.78 2.44 -28.80
N ARG A 72 8.48 3.25 -27.78
CA ARG A 72 7.85 4.56 -27.87
C ARG A 72 8.64 5.58 -27.03
N PRO A 73 8.91 6.79 -27.54
CA PRO A 73 9.51 7.82 -26.71
C PRO A 73 8.55 8.31 -25.60
N VAL A 74 9.12 8.67 -24.46
CA VAL A 74 8.42 9.17 -23.27
C VAL A 74 8.87 10.58 -22.94
N THR A 75 8.09 11.29 -22.13
CA THR A 75 8.52 12.57 -21.57
C THR A 75 9.20 12.32 -20.22
N VAL A 76 10.43 12.79 -20.06
CA VAL A 76 11.18 12.75 -18.80
C VAL A 76 11.72 14.14 -18.54
N ALA A 77 11.46 14.70 -17.35
CA ALA A 77 11.84 16.08 -17.01
C ALA A 77 11.34 17.13 -18.03
N GLY A 78 10.17 16.90 -18.63
CA GLY A 78 9.57 17.80 -19.62
C GLY A 78 10.16 17.74 -21.03
N SER A 79 11.09 16.81 -21.31
CA SER A 79 11.69 16.61 -22.64
C SER A 79 11.42 15.20 -23.15
N LEU A 80 11.32 15.05 -24.48
CA LEU A 80 11.18 13.75 -25.10
C LEU A 80 12.48 12.94 -24.96
N TYR A 81 12.37 11.70 -24.52
CA TYR A 81 13.48 10.77 -24.30
C TYR A 81 13.08 9.35 -24.72
N THR A 82 14.02 8.58 -25.26
CA THR A 82 13.82 7.15 -25.57
C THR A 82 14.68 6.33 -24.64
N ILE A 83 14.06 5.50 -23.80
CA ILE A 83 14.74 4.60 -22.87
C ILE A 83 15.21 3.37 -23.66
N THR A 84 16.43 3.40 -24.19
CA THR A 84 16.95 2.28 -25.00
C THR A 84 17.46 1.11 -24.17
N THR A 85 17.74 1.35 -22.89
CA THR A 85 18.17 0.38 -21.88
C THR A 85 17.91 0.98 -20.50
N ARG A 86 17.77 0.12 -19.51
CA ARG A 86 17.68 0.41 -18.08
C ARG A 86 18.79 -0.34 -17.33
N TYR A 87 19.83 -0.79 -18.03
CA TYR A 87 20.96 -1.48 -17.45
C TYR A 87 21.57 -0.66 -16.33
N THR A 88 21.69 -1.27 -15.14
CA THR A 88 22.11 -0.62 -13.90
C THR A 88 23.42 0.16 -14.00
N TYR A 89 24.41 -0.33 -14.77
CA TYR A 89 25.67 0.37 -14.93
C TYR A 89 25.68 1.40 -16.07
N HIS A 90 24.57 1.54 -16.81
CA HIS A 90 24.38 2.58 -17.81
C HIS A 90 23.83 3.87 -17.15
N THR A 91 24.70 4.56 -16.41
CA THR A 91 24.39 5.68 -15.48
C THR A 91 23.28 6.64 -15.95
N GLU A 92 23.36 7.15 -17.18
CA GLU A 92 22.35 8.08 -17.71
C GLU A 92 21.00 7.41 -17.91
N ALA A 93 20.98 6.23 -18.55
CA ALA A 93 19.76 5.57 -18.96
C ALA A 93 18.97 5.03 -17.77
N ILE A 94 19.64 4.38 -16.79
CA ILE A 94 18.98 3.98 -15.54
C ILE A 94 18.49 5.18 -14.73
N SER A 95 19.21 6.31 -14.75
CA SER A 95 18.75 7.54 -14.11
C SER A 95 17.50 8.11 -14.79
N MET A 96 17.44 8.07 -16.13
CA MET A 96 16.27 8.52 -16.88
C MET A 96 15.07 7.58 -16.70
N ALA A 97 15.29 6.27 -16.67
CA ALA A 97 14.24 5.27 -16.42
C ALA A 97 13.65 5.41 -15.01
N THR A 98 14.50 5.46 -13.97
CA THR A 98 14.03 5.70 -12.60
C THR A 98 13.35 7.06 -12.45
N ARG A 99 13.75 8.08 -13.22
CA ARG A 99 13.06 9.36 -13.23
C ARG A 99 11.70 9.28 -13.91
N TYR A 100 11.60 8.60 -15.04
CA TYR A 100 10.32 8.35 -15.72
C TYR A 100 9.34 7.66 -14.77
N VAL A 101 9.77 6.57 -14.12
CA VAL A 101 8.99 5.86 -13.09
C VAL A 101 8.54 6.78 -11.96
N TYR A 102 9.46 7.58 -11.41
CA TYR A 102 9.12 8.55 -10.37
C TYR A 102 8.04 9.54 -10.84
N GLU A 103 8.16 10.07 -12.06
CA GLU A 103 7.21 11.03 -12.61
C GLU A 103 5.83 10.38 -12.87
N GLN A 104 5.78 9.13 -13.32
CA GLN A 104 4.53 8.36 -13.44
C GLN A 104 3.84 8.16 -12.09
N LEU A 105 4.58 7.71 -11.07
CA LEU A 105 4.05 7.54 -9.73
C LEU A 105 3.59 8.88 -9.12
N ALA A 106 4.37 9.96 -9.31
CA ALA A 106 4.03 11.27 -8.76
C ALA A 106 2.78 11.86 -9.42
N ALA A 107 2.52 11.56 -10.69
CA ALA A 107 1.31 12.01 -11.40
C ALA A 107 0.01 11.44 -10.80
N THR A 108 0.08 10.35 -10.03
CA THR A 108 -1.07 9.79 -9.29
C THR A 108 -1.43 10.58 -8.03
N GLY A 109 -0.56 11.50 -7.60
CA GLY A 109 -0.69 12.26 -6.36
C GLY A 109 -0.20 11.55 -5.10
N LEU A 110 0.44 10.38 -5.24
CA LEU A 110 1.09 9.68 -4.13
C LEU A 110 2.39 10.38 -3.69
N ASN A 111 2.80 10.14 -2.45
CA ASN A 111 4.12 10.56 -1.97
C ASN A 111 5.17 9.61 -2.54
N VAL A 112 6.10 10.15 -3.35
CA VAL A 112 7.13 9.37 -4.05
C VAL A 112 8.51 9.75 -3.55
N THR A 113 9.36 8.76 -3.33
CA THR A 113 10.73 8.94 -2.84
C THR A 113 11.72 8.12 -3.66
N TYR A 114 12.97 8.60 -3.69
CA TYR A 114 14.09 7.77 -4.10
C TYR A 114 14.74 7.15 -2.87
N HIS A 115 14.86 5.83 -2.86
CA HIS A 115 15.73 5.13 -1.92
C HIS A 115 17.11 4.99 -2.54
N HIS A 116 18.07 5.78 -2.05
CA HIS A 116 19.43 5.83 -2.57
C HIS A 116 20.31 4.74 -1.93
N TYR A 117 21.15 4.11 -2.74
CA TYR A 117 22.16 3.17 -2.28
C TYR A 117 23.39 3.19 -3.20
N GLU A 118 24.52 2.70 -2.68
CA GLU A 118 25.76 2.60 -3.44
C GLU A 118 26.12 1.12 -3.66
N TYR A 119 26.47 0.77 -4.90
CA TYR A 119 27.01 -0.54 -5.22
C TYR A 119 28.12 -0.43 -6.26
N SER A 120 29.28 -1.03 -5.96
CA SER A 120 30.46 -1.02 -6.85
C SER A 120 30.88 0.38 -7.33
N GLY A 121 30.69 1.41 -6.50
CA GLY A 121 31.00 2.80 -6.83
C GLY A 121 29.93 3.53 -7.67
N TYR A 122 28.83 2.87 -8.02
CA TYR A 122 27.68 3.48 -8.68
C TYR A 122 26.68 3.97 -7.62
N GLN A 123 26.23 5.21 -7.80
CA GLN A 123 25.14 5.79 -7.01
C GLN A 123 23.82 5.43 -7.69
N LEU A 124 23.07 4.51 -7.09
CA LEU A 124 21.85 3.94 -7.63
C LEU A 124 20.65 4.37 -6.76
N ARG A 125 19.45 4.12 -7.27
CA ARG A 125 18.22 4.47 -6.56
C ARG A 125 17.08 3.57 -6.96
N ASN A 126 16.34 3.09 -5.97
CA ASN A 126 15.01 2.54 -6.17
C ASN A 126 13.99 3.68 -6.15
N VAL A 127 12.79 3.42 -6.66
CA VAL A 127 11.66 4.36 -6.58
C VAL A 127 10.57 3.73 -5.74
N ALA A 128 10.07 4.46 -4.75
CA ALA A 128 8.99 3.99 -3.90
C ALA A 128 7.89 5.05 -3.81
N ALA A 129 6.64 4.64 -4.00
CA ALA A 129 5.46 5.46 -3.72
C ALA A 129 4.63 4.81 -2.62
N GLU A 130 4.06 5.64 -1.73
CA GLU A 130 3.28 5.15 -0.60
C GLU A 130 1.82 5.65 -0.67
N LYS A 131 0.91 4.71 -0.48
CA LYS A 131 -0.52 4.94 -0.21
C LYS A 131 -0.80 4.64 1.26
N PRO A 132 -0.88 5.66 2.14
CA PRO A 132 -1.11 5.45 3.56
C PRO A 132 -2.46 4.77 3.82
N GLY A 133 -2.45 3.78 4.71
CA GLY A 133 -3.66 3.21 5.31
C GLY A 133 -4.36 4.22 6.21
N VAL A 134 -5.65 3.96 6.52
CA VAL A 134 -6.45 4.85 7.39
C VAL A 134 -6.95 4.17 8.67
N VAL A 135 -6.57 2.91 8.90
CA VAL A 135 -7.00 2.15 10.09
C VAL A 135 -5.78 1.57 10.79
N ASP A 136 -5.09 0.65 10.11
CA ASP A 136 -3.91 -0.06 10.61
C ASP A 136 -2.71 0.40 9.74
N SER A 137 -2.45 1.70 9.75
CA SER A 137 -1.51 2.36 8.81
C SER A 137 -0.05 1.94 9.00
N ASP A 138 0.30 1.37 10.15
CA ASP A 138 1.65 0.86 10.42
C ASP A 138 1.90 -0.47 9.70
N GLU A 139 0.85 -1.22 9.37
CA GLU A 139 0.97 -2.46 8.61
C GLU A 139 1.12 -2.18 7.12
N ILE A 140 2.17 -2.74 6.53
CA ILE A 140 2.59 -2.44 5.16
C ILE A 140 2.46 -3.69 4.28
N TYR A 141 1.78 -3.52 3.15
CA TYR A 141 1.81 -4.46 2.04
C TYR A 141 2.52 -3.84 0.85
N LEU A 142 3.41 -4.59 0.22
CA LEU A 142 4.29 -4.10 -0.83
C LEU A 142 4.02 -4.85 -2.13
N ILE A 143 3.89 -4.11 -3.23
CA ILE A 143 3.89 -4.67 -4.59
C ILE A 143 5.10 -4.12 -5.33
N THR A 144 5.84 -5.00 -6.00
CA THR A 144 7.15 -4.64 -6.54
C THR A 144 7.54 -5.43 -7.78
N ALA A 145 8.49 -4.87 -8.51
CA ALA A 145 9.24 -5.45 -9.62
C ALA A 145 10.60 -4.73 -9.70
N HIS A 146 11.52 -5.23 -10.53
CA HIS A 146 12.71 -4.46 -10.89
C HIS A 146 12.53 -3.73 -12.20
N VAL A 147 13.18 -2.57 -12.31
CA VAL A 147 13.15 -1.69 -13.47
C VAL A 147 14.40 -1.82 -14.33
N ASP A 148 15.52 -2.33 -13.79
CA ASP A 148 16.72 -2.58 -14.59
C ASP A 148 16.57 -3.78 -15.52
N ASP A 149 17.47 -3.87 -16.51
CA ASP A 149 17.44 -4.89 -17.55
C ASP A 149 18.82 -5.46 -17.90
N LEU A 150 18.78 -6.57 -18.61
CA LEU A 150 19.86 -7.17 -19.38
C LEU A 150 19.45 -7.39 -20.84
N PRO A 151 20.39 -7.51 -21.79
CA PRO A 151 21.84 -7.60 -21.61
C PRO A 151 22.48 -6.24 -21.32
N GLY A 152 23.64 -6.25 -20.68
CA GLY A 152 24.42 -5.04 -20.50
C GLY A 152 24.82 -4.43 -21.86
N GLY A 153 24.54 -3.15 -22.05
CA GLY A 153 24.83 -2.47 -23.30
C GLY A 153 23.96 -1.24 -23.52
N PRO A 154 24.00 -0.64 -24.73
CA PRO A 154 23.20 0.54 -25.05
C PRO A 154 21.76 0.21 -25.48
N ILE A 155 21.46 -1.06 -25.74
CA ILE A 155 20.15 -1.53 -26.21
C ILE A 155 19.79 -2.79 -25.42
N ALA A 156 18.76 -2.67 -24.59
CA ALA A 156 18.12 -3.76 -23.85
C ALA A 156 16.67 -3.31 -23.61
N PRO A 157 15.70 -3.79 -24.42
CA PRO A 157 14.32 -3.35 -24.23
C PRO A 157 13.72 -3.94 -22.95
N GLY A 158 14.06 -5.19 -22.59
CA GLY A 158 13.62 -5.84 -21.35
C GLY A 158 12.10 -5.78 -21.18
N ALA A 159 11.36 -6.18 -22.21
CA ALA A 159 9.92 -5.97 -22.27
C ALA A 159 9.20 -6.92 -21.32
N ASP A 160 9.55 -8.20 -21.37
CA ASP A 160 9.11 -9.17 -20.40
C ASP A 160 9.91 -9.06 -19.10
N ASP A 161 11.24 -9.02 -19.20
CA ASP A 161 12.17 -8.99 -18.05
C ASP A 161 12.84 -7.61 -17.85
N ASN A 162 12.38 -6.77 -16.92
CA ASN A 162 11.12 -6.87 -16.18
C ASN A 162 10.26 -5.62 -16.37
N GLY A 163 10.18 -5.17 -17.63
CA GLY A 163 9.28 -4.11 -18.04
C GLY A 163 7.81 -4.45 -17.73
N SER A 164 7.42 -5.71 -17.94
CA SER A 164 6.06 -6.20 -17.72
C SER A 164 5.61 -6.04 -16.25
N GLY A 165 6.39 -6.54 -15.30
CA GLY A 165 6.16 -6.38 -13.86
C GLY A 165 6.25 -4.92 -13.43
N SER A 166 7.22 -4.18 -13.98
CA SER A 166 7.38 -2.75 -13.70
C SER A 166 6.13 -1.93 -14.04
N VAL A 167 5.57 -2.14 -15.24
CA VAL A 167 4.35 -1.47 -15.68
C VAL A 167 3.13 -1.94 -14.88
N ALA A 168 3.06 -3.20 -14.47
CA ALA A 168 1.98 -3.67 -13.59
C ALA A 168 1.99 -2.97 -12.22
N VAL A 169 3.17 -2.69 -11.65
CA VAL A 169 3.30 -1.89 -10.41
C VAL A 169 2.84 -0.44 -10.63
N LEU A 170 3.22 0.18 -11.77
CA LEU A 170 2.78 1.53 -12.13
C LEU A 170 1.25 1.60 -12.31
N GLU A 171 0.66 0.62 -12.99
CA GLU A 171 -0.79 0.52 -13.18
C GLU A 171 -1.51 0.27 -11.85
N ALA A 172 -0.97 -0.56 -10.97
CA ALA A 172 -1.50 -0.73 -9.61
C ALA A 172 -1.50 0.61 -8.85
N ALA A 173 -0.42 1.38 -8.91
CA ALA A 173 -0.38 2.70 -8.27
C ALA A 173 -1.43 3.65 -8.86
N ARG A 174 -1.52 3.74 -10.19
CA ARG A 174 -2.50 4.59 -10.91
C ARG A 174 -3.93 4.26 -10.53
N LEU A 175 -4.25 2.97 -10.48
CA LEU A 175 -5.60 2.48 -10.22
C LEU A 175 -5.99 2.59 -8.74
N LEU A 176 -5.04 2.42 -7.81
CA LEU A 176 -5.34 2.34 -6.38
C LEU A 176 -5.12 3.67 -5.63
N ALA A 177 -4.39 4.64 -6.20
CA ALA A 177 -4.03 5.89 -5.52
C ALA A 177 -5.21 6.66 -4.91
N HIS A 178 -6.37 6.65 -5.59
CA HIS A 178 -7.55 7.40 -5.18
C HIS A 178 -8.51 6.63 -4.25
N HIS A 179 -8.23 5.35 -3.98
CA HIS A 179 -9.04 4.53 -3.07
C HIS A 179 -8.59 4.70 -1.61
N ARG A 180 -9.24 3.98 -0.69
CA ARG A 180 -8.88 3.94 0.74
C ARG A 180 -8.68 2.49 1.17
N PHE A 181 -7.67 2.29 1.99
CA PHE A 181 -7.21 0.98 2.43
C PHE A 181 -7.06 1.02 3.95
N ALA A 182 -7.33 -0.10 4.62
CA ALA A 182 -7.05 -0.19 6.05
C ALA A 182 -5.54 -0.09 6.30
N HIS A 183 -4.75 -0.79 5.48
CA HIS A 183 -3.30 -0.90 5.57
C HIS A 183 -2.59 0.01 4.58
N THR A 184 -1.33 0.30 4.85
CA THR A 184 -0.46 1.04 3.93
C THR A 184 -0.04 0.15 2.78
N ILE A 185 -0.11 0.68 1.55
CA ILE A 185 0.41 0.01 0.35
C ILE A 185 1.63 0.76 -0.15
N ARG A 186 2.75 0.05 -0.35
CA ARG A 186 3.95 0.58 -1.02
C ARG A 186 4.10 -0.02 -2.41
N PHE A 187 4.28 0.85 -3.39
CA PHE A 187 4.59 0.50 -4.78
C PHE A 187 6.08 0.76 -4.98
N VAL A 188 6.87 -0.28 -5.19
CA VAL A 188 8.34 -0.15 -5.22
C VAL A 188 8.89 -0.72 -6.52
N LEU A 189 9.84 -0.02 -7.11
CA LEU A 189 10.55 -0.45 -8.30
C LEU A 189 12.05 -0.43 -8.01
N PHE A 190 12.65 -1.61 -8.05
CA PHE A 190 14.04 -1.83 -7.70
C PHE A 190 14.97 -1.65 -8.89
N THR A 191 16.20 -1.25 -8.61
CA THR A 191 17.31 -1.31 -9.57
C THR A 191 18.34 -2.32 -9.09
N GLY A 192 19.22 -2.80 -9.96
CA GLY A 192 20.31 -3.69 -9.59
C GLY A 192 19.88 -5.11 -9.25
N GLU A 193 18.66 -5.52 -9.63
CA GLU A 193 18.20 -6.92 -9.50
C GLU A 193 19.14 -7.84 -10.28
N GLU A 194 19.43 -7.43 -11.53
CA GLU A 194 20.23 -8.18 -12.50
C GLU A 194 21.72 -8.24 -12.14
N GLN A 195 22.10 -7.58 -11.04
CA GLN A 195 23.44 -7.59 -10.46
C GLN A 195 23.48 -8.31 -9.11
N GLY A 196 22.43 -9.09 -8.84
CA GLY A 196 22.25 -9.88 -7.63
C GLY A 196 21.49 -9.11 -6.55
N LEU A 197 20.28 -8.66 -6.89
CA LEU A 197 19.27 -8.15 -5.95
C LEU A 197 19.70 -6.91 -5.16
N ARG A 198 20.55 -6.06 -5.74
CA ARG A 198 21.25 -5.01 -4.98
C ARG A 198 20.32 -3.92 -4.45
N GLY A 199 19.34 -3.51 -5.25
CA GLY A 199 18.37 -2.51 -4.83
C GLY A 199 17.40 -3.04 -3.79
N SER A 200 16.83 -4.24 -3.99
CA SER A 200 15.90 -4.83 -3.02
C SER A 200 16.59 -5.22 -1.72
N ASP A 201 17.83 -5.71 -1.74
CA ASP A 201 18.59 -6.02 -0.53
C ASP A 201 18.86 -4.77 0.31
N ALA A 202 19.28 -3.68 -0.34
CA ALA A 202 19.49 -2.39 0.32
C ALA A 202 18.18 -1.81 0.88
N TYR A 203 17.08 -1.89 0.11
CA TYR A 203 15.78 -1.38 0.55
C TYR A 203 15.20 -2.19 1.71
N ALA A 204 15.23 -3.52 1.62
CA ALA A 204 14.75 -4.39 2.68
C ALA A 204 15.58 -4.22 3.97
N ALA A 205 16.90 -3.99 3.85
CA ALA A 205 17.73 -3.61 5.00
C ALA A 205 17.27 -2.29 5.64
N ALA A 206 17.01 -1.26 4.82
CA ALA A 206 16.52 0.02 5.32
C ALA A 206 15.15 -0.12 6.02
N CYS A 207 14.25 -0.97 5.49
CA CYS A 207 12.98 -1.28 6.15
C CYS A 207 13.16 -1.96 7.50
N THR A 208 14.08 -2.93 7.60
CA THR A 208 14.42 -3.57 8.88
C THR A 208 15.00 -2.56 9.88
N ASP A 209 15.89 -1.69 9.44
CA ASP A 209 16.50 -0.65 10.29
C ASP A 209 15.47 0.39 10.76
N ALA A 210 14.47 0.69 9.93
CA ALA A 210 13.35 1.57 10.27
C ALA A 210 12.31 0.90 11.17
N GLY A 211 12.33 -0.43 11.30
CA GLY A 211 11.31 -1.19 12.02
C GLY A 211 9.97 -1.25 11.29
N ASP A 212 9.98 -1.18 9.96
CA ASP A 212 8.76 -1.29 9.14
C ASP A 212 8.07 -2.65 9.37
N ASP A 213 6.75 -2.61 9.57
CA ASP A 213 5.92 -3.80 9.76
C ASP A 213 5.35 -4.29 8.41
N ILE A 214 6.23 -4.89 7.59
CA ILE A 214 5.86 -5.43 6.28
C ILE A 214 5.20 -6.81 6.46
N ARG A 215 3.89 -6.88 6.20
CA ARG A 215 3.06 -8.08 6.36
C ARG A 215 2.97 -8.94 5.10
N GLY A 216 3.35 -8.40 3.95
CA GLY A 216 3.37 -9.16 2.71
C GLY A 216 4.00 -8.41 1.54
N VAL A 217 4.79 -9.12 0.74
CA VAL A 217 5.38 -8.62 -0.50
C VAL A 217 4.92 -9.46 -1.69
N VAL A 218 4.28 -8.79 -2.65
CA VAL A 218 3.93 -9.32 -3.98
C VAL A 218 5.06 -8.90 -4.94
N ASN A 219 6.00 -9.79 -5.23
CA ASN A 219 7.03 -9.52 -6.24
C ASN A 219 6.57 -10.06 -7.60
N LEU A 220 6.61 -9.21 -8.62
CA LEU A 220 6.29 -9.54 -10.01
C LEU A 220 7.60 -9.60 -10.79
N GLY A 221 7.92 -10.75 -11.36
CA GLY A 221 9.05 -10.92 -12.28
C GLY A 221 8.59 -11.65 -13.51
N MET A 222 8.72 -11.05 -14.69
CA MET A 222 8.33 -11.65 -15.99
C MET A 222 6.89 -12.17 -16.01
N ILE A 223 5.95 -11.32 -16.42
CA ILE A 223 4.51 -11.63 -16.33
C ILE A 223 3.79 -11.49 -17.68
N ALA A 224 4.52 -11.58 -18.79
CA ALA A 224 3.96 -11.27 -20.10
C ALA A 224 4.30 -12.26 -21.22
N TYR A 225 5.16 -13.25 -21.01
CA TYR A 225 5.39 -14.30 -22.00
C TYR A 225 4.57 -15.56 -21.69
N ASN A 226 3.79 -15.99 -22.67
CA ASN A 226 3.20 -17.31 -22.69
C ASN A 226 3.13 -17.79 -24.15
N SER A 227 3.69 -18.95 -24.43
CA SER A 227 3.60 -19.60 -25.75
C SER A 227 2.75 -20.87 -25.76
N ASP A 228 2.26 -21.28 -24.58
CA ASP A 228 1.48 -22.49 -24.38
C ASP A 228 -0.01 -22.22 -24.45
N ALA A 229 -0.78 -23.29 -24.72
CA ALA A 229 -2.23 -23.20 -24.77
C ALA A 229 -2.88 -22.96 -23.40
N ALA A 230 -2.19 -23.32 -22.32
CA ALA A 230 -2.65 -23.08 -20.95
C ALA A 230 -1.89 -21.88 -20.37
N PRO A 231 -2.59 -20.87 -19.80
CA PRO A 231 -1.97 -19.68 -19.24
C PRO A 231 -1.44 -19.94 -17.83
N VAL A 232 -0.47 -20.84 -17.70
CA VAL A 232 0.11 -21.20 -16.40
C VAL A 232 0.92 -20.02 -15.83
N ILE A 233 0.84 -19.83 -14.52
CA ILE A 233 1.69 -18.91 -13.76
C ILE A 233 2.28 -19.67 -12.58
N ASP A 234 3.50 -19.32 -12.18
CA ASP A 234 4.14 -19.91 -11.02
C ASP A 234 4.16 -18.95 -9.84
N LEU A 235 3.79 -19.47 -8.67
CA LEU A 235 3.79 -18.75 -7.40
C LEU A 235 4.77 -19.42 -6.42
N TYR A 236 5.92 -18.80 -6.18
CA TYR A 236 6.98 -19.34 -5.32
C TYR A 236 6.99 -18.69 -3.94
N ALA A 237 6.69 -19.49 -2.92
CA ALA A 237 6.77 -19.14 -1.50
C ALA A 237 7.93 -19.82 -0.78
N ARG A 238 8.28 -19.34 0.42
CA ARG A 238 9.33 -19.93 1.24
C ARG A 238 8.79 -21.05 2.14
N THR A 239 9.37 -22.25 2.01
CA THR A 239 9.07 -23.37 2.91
C THR A 239 9.36 -22.98 4.36
N GLY A 240 8.42 -23.29 5.26
CA GLY A 240 8.56 -22.98 6.69
C GLY A 240 8.18 -21.54 7.06
N MET A 241 7.68 -20.74 6.12
CA MET A 241 7.11 -19.41 6.36
C MET A 241 5.61 -19.41 5.99
N PRO A 242 4.71 -19.68 6.95
CA PRO A 242 3.27 -19.83 6.67
C PRO A 242 2.64 -18.64 5.96
N ASP A 243 3.03 -17.40 6.31
CA ASP A 243 2.49 -16.20 5.68
C ASP A 243 2.90 -16.08 4.20
N SER A 244 4.12 -16.49 3.84
CA SER A 244 4.55 -16.55 2.43
C SER A 244 3.71 -17.54 1.62
N LEU A 245 3.43 -18.72 2.19
CA LEU A 245 2.53 -19.70 1.58
C LEU A 245 1.10 -19.17 1.45
N GLU A 246 0.62 -18.45 2.45
CA GLU A 246 -0.72 -17.88 2.46
C GLU A 246 -0.89 -16.77 1.42
N LEU A 247 0.14 -15.95 1.18
CA LEU A 247 0.14 -14.96 0.09
C LEU A 247 -0.07 -15.60 -1.28
N THR A 248 0.60 -16.73 -1.58
CA THR A 248 0.37 -17.46 -2.84
C THR A 248 -1.05 -18.05 -2.93
N ARG A 249 -1.63 -18.48 -1.80
CA ARG A 249 -3.03 -18.93 -1.76
C ARG A 249 -3.98 -17.78 -2.07
N ILE A 250 -3.73 -16.60 -1.51
CA ILE A 250 -4.52 -15.39 -1.73
C ILE A 250 -4.48 -15.01 -3.21
N PHE A 251 -3.29 -14.97 -3.83
CA PHE A 251 -3.16 -14.67 -5.26
C PHE A 251 -3.92 -15.68 -6.13
N SER A 252 -3.75 -16.98 -5.87
CA SER A 252 -4.51 -18.03 -6.57
C SER A 252 -6.03 -17.90 -6.37
N SER A 253 -6.48 -17.55 -5.17
CA SER A 253 -7.91 -17.33 -4.90
C SER A 253 -8.45 -16.10 -5.63
N VAL A 254 -7.64 -15.07 -5.82
CA VAL A 254 -8.01 -13.88 -6.61
C VAL A 254 -8.25 -14.27 -8.06
N VAL A 255 -7.37 -15.09 -8.66
CA VAL A 255 -7.57 -15.60 -10.03
C VAL A 255 -8.93 -16.27 -10.17
N ASP A 256 -9.26 -17.21 -9.27
CA ASP A 256 -10.54 -17.92 -9.29
C ASP A 256 -11.74 -16.99 -9.07
N VAL A 257 -11.66 -16.12 -8.07
CA VAL A 257 -12.79 -15.27 -7.63
C VAL A 257 -13.17 -14.26 -8.71
N TYR A 258 -12.21 -13.74 -9.46
CA TYR A 258 -12.44 -12.77 -10.54
C TYR A 258 -12.55 -13.41 -11.92
N GLY A 259 -12.38 -14.73 -12.03
CA GLY A 259 -12.50 -15.48 -13.28
C GLY A 259 -11.47 -15.04 -14.33
N LEU A 260 -10.22 -14.82 -13.90
CA LEU A 260 -9.11 -14.45 -14.77
C LEU A 260 -8.59 -15.69 -15.50
N ASP A 261 -8.16 -15.57 -16.75
CA ASP A 261 -7.66 -16.69 -17.55
C ASP A 261 -6.19 -16.98 -17.22
N LEU A 262 -5.95 -17.47 -16.00
CA LEU A 262 -4.65 -17.92 -15.50
C LEU A 262 -4.81 -19.25 -14.78
N VAL A 263 -3.77 -20.07 -14.79
CA VAL A 263 -3.71 -21.35 -14.07
C VAL A 263 -2.57 -21.28 -13.06
N PRO A 264 -2.84 -20.89 -11.79
CA PRO A 264 -1.79 -20.75 -10.80
C PRO A 264 -1.27 -22.10 -10.33
N ASP A 265 0.04 -22.31 -10.48
CA ASP A 265 0.76 -23.41 -9.87
C ASP A 265 1.60 -22.89 -8.70
N ARG A 266 1.47 -23.56 -7.55
CA ARG A 266 1.98 -23.06 -6.27
C ARG A 266 3.09 -23.97 -5.77
N PHE A 267 4.25 -23.37 -5.53
CA PHE A 267 5.42 -24.08 -5.06
C PHE A 267 5.98 -23.44 -3.79
N ASP A 268 6.67 -24.25 -3.00
CA ASP A 268 7.46 -23.78 -1.90
C ASP A 268 8.86 -24.37 -1.87
N TYR A 269 9.84 -23.50 -1.65
CA TYR A 269 11.24 -23.88 -1.59
C TYR A 269 11.88 -23.33 -0.30
N PRO A 270 12.74 -24.10 0.38
CA PRO A 270 13.47 -23.57 1.53
C PRO A 270 14.58 -22.59 1.10
N SER A 271 15.14 -22.80 -0.09
CA SER A 271 16.25 -22.06 -0.69
C SER A 271 16.51 -22.54 -2.12
N GLY A 272 17.31 -21.80 -2.89
CA GLY A 272 17.75 -22.14 -4.24
C GLY A 272 16.92 -21.48 -5.35
N PHE A 273 17.17 -21.90 -6.58
CA PHE A 273 16.36 -21.47 -7.72
C PHE A 273 14.94 -22.06 -7.61
N PRO A 274 13.88 -21.30 -7.93
CA PRO A 274 13.89 -19.90 -8.39
C PRO A 274 13.78 -18.86 -7.26
N ILE A 275 13.46 -19.27 -6.03
CA ILE A 275 13.10 -18.34 -4.94
C ILE A 275 14.23 -17.37 -4.54
N GLN A 276 15.51 -17.67 -4.83
CA GLN A 276 16.66 -16.81 -4.54
C GLN A 276 17.05 -15.83 -5.65
N ASN A 277 16.36 -15.89 -6.79
CA ASN A 277 16.78 -15.22 -8.02
C ASN A 277 15.86 -14.06 -8.41
N SER A 278 15.12 -13.50 -7.46
CA SER A 278 14.37 -12.25 -7.66
C SER A 278 14.13 -11.53 -6.32
N ASP A 279 13.61 -10.30 -6.38
CA ASP A 279 13.63 -9.33 -5.29
C ASP A 279 12.92 -9.77 -4.01
N GLN A 280 11.94 -10.68 -4.07
CA GLN A 280 11.29 -11.24 -2.88
C GLN A 280 12.31 -11.85 -1.90
N TRP A 281 13.43 -12.37 -2.41
CA TRP A 281 14.44 -13.03 -1.58
C TRP A 281 15.07 -12.08 -0.55
N SER A 282 15.26 -10.82 -0.92
CA SER A 282 15.77 -9.77 -0.04
C SER A 282 14.88 -9.55 1.19
N PHE A 283 13.57 -9.75 1.04
CA PHE A 283 12.59 -9.67 2.12
C PHE A 283 12.50 -10.99 2.91
N LEU A 284 12.45 -12.12 2.21
CA LEU A 284 12.40 -13.45 2.84
C LEU A 284 13.58 -13.68 3.79
N THR A 285 14.78 -13.24 3.43
CA THR A 285 16.00 -13.39 4.25
C THR A 285 16.01 -12.52 5.51
N ARG A 286 15.07 -11.58 5.62
CA ARG A 286 14.84 -10.67 6.76
C ARG A 286 13.53 -10.97 7.49
N ASP A 287 13.00 -12.17 7.26
CA ASP A 287 11.76 -12.68 7.87
C ASP A 287 10.48 -11.89 7.53
N TYR A 288 10.51 -11.07 6.48
CA TYR A 288 9.30 -10.48 5.90
C TYR A 288 8.61 -11.49 4.97
N PRO A 289 7.29 -11.74 5.14
CA PRO A 289 6.54 -12.59 4.23
C PRO A 289 6.53 -12.02 2.80
N ALA A 290 6.94 -12.84 1.84
CA ALA A 290 7.03 -12.46 0.44
C ALA A 290 6.83 -13.68 -0.47
N PHE A 291 6.46 -13.46 -1.72
CA PHE A 291 6.47 -14.50 -2.75
C PHE A 291 6.82 -13.90 -4.11
N LEU A 292 7.26 -14.75 -5.02
CA LEU A 292 7.41 -14.43 -6.44
C LEU A 292 6.17 -14.90 -7.18
N ALA A 293 5.55 -14.01 -7.95
CA ALA A 293 4.66 -14.36 -9.03
C ALA A 293 5.39 -14.13 -10.36
N ILE A 294 5.52 -15.18 -11.14
CA ILE A 294 6.24 -15.21 -12.41
C ILE A 294 5.46 -16.04 -13.41
N GLU A 295 5.70 -15.81 -14.69
CA GLU A 295 5.26 -16.72 -15.75
C GLU A 295 5.78 -18.15 -15.57
N ASP A 296 5.19 -19.08 -16.31
CA ASP A 296 5.53 -20.50 -16.23
C ASP A 296 7.00 -20.75 -16.59
N LEU A 297 7.80 -21.20 -15.62
CA LEU A 297 9.22 -21.50 -15.84
C LEU A 297 9.46 -22.74 -16.72
N ASP A 298 8.46 -23.61 -16.91
CA ASP A 298 8.52 -24.70 -17.89
C ASP A 298 8.26 -24.19 -19.33
N ASN A 299 7.72 -22.97 -19.49
CA ASN A 299 7.51 -22.24 -20.75
C ASN A 299 8.36 -20.96 -20.84
N PHE A 300 9.63 -21.06 -20.47
CA PHE A 300 10.50 -19.90 -20.33
C PHE A 300 10.75 -19.14 -21.65
N THR A 301 10.67 -17.82 -21.61
CA THR A 301 10.90 -16.96 -22.77
C THR A 301 12.29 -17.20 -23.42
N PRO A 302 12.36 -17.43 -24.75
CA PRO A 302 13.64 -17.61 -25.46
C PRO A 302 14.39 -16.28 -25.66
N HIS A 303 13.80 -15.16 -25.22
CA HIS A 303 14.33 -13.82 -25.40
C HIS A 303 14.99 -13.24 -24.14
N TYR A 304 14.92 -13.96 -23.01
CA TYR A 304 15.51 -13.59 -21.72
C TYR A 304 16.95 -13.07 -21.86
N HIS A 305 17.21 -11.89 -21.29
CA HIS A 305 18.52 -11.22 -21.33
C HIS A 305 19.09 -11.01 -22.73
N THR A 306 18.22 -10.84 -23.73
CA THR A 306 18.63 -10.49 -25.09
C THR A 306 17.99 -9.19 -25.56
N THR A 307 18.58 -8.57 -26.58
CA THR A 307 17.96 -7.42 -27.28
C THR A 307 16.66 -7.77 -28.02
N GLY A 308 16.31 -9.06 -28.05
CA GLY A 308 15.09 -9.59 -28.65
C GLY A 308 13.89 -9.61 -27.70
N ASP A 309 14.10 -9.41 -26.40
CA ASP A 309 13.00 -9.24 -25.43
C ASP A 309 12.29 -7.92 -25.73
N ARG A 310 11.13 -7.99 -26.39
CA ARG A 310 10.41 -6.89 -27.03
C ARG A 310 8.92 -7.07 -26.89
N LEU A 311 8.15 -6.00 -27.06
CA LEU A 311 6.68 -6.09 -26.98
C LEU A 311 6.10 -7.10 -27.96
N SER A 312 6.70 -7.23 -29.15
CA SER A 312 6.24 -8.17 -30.19
C SER A 312 6.36 -9.66 -29.80
N THR A 313 7.05 -9.98 -28.71
CA THR A 313 7.24 -11.37 -28.25
C THR A 313 6.28 -11.76 -27.13
N LEU A 314 5.45 -10.83 -26.65
CA LEU A 314 4.59 -11.01 -25.48
C LEU A 314 3.20 -11.54 -25.85
N ASP A 315 2.58 -12.24 -24.92
CA ASP A 315 1.16 -12.53 -24.90
C ASP A 315 0.44 -11.44 -24.09
N LEU A 316 -0.17 -10.48 -24.79
CA LEU A 316 -0.78 -9.32 -24.15
C LEU A 316 -2.05 -9.67 -23.36
N ASP A 317 -2.80 -10.71 -23.75
CA ASP A 317 -4.01 -11.11 -23.03
C ASP A 317 -3.63 -11.78 -21.71
N TYR A 318 -2.64 -12.68 -21.73
CA TYR A 318 -2.00 -13.25 -20.55
C TYR A 318 -1.45 -12.17 -19.61
N TYR A 319 -0.68 -11.22 -20.16
CA TYR A 319 -0.14 -10.09 -19.42
C TYR A 319 -1.22 -9.25 -18.73
N ALA A 320 -2.34 -9.00 -19.42
CA ALA A 320 -3.44 -8.25 -18.86
C ALA A 320 -4.11 -8.98 -17.69
N ASP A 321 -4.35 -10.28 -17.80
CA ASP A 321 -4.93 -11.05 -16.69
C ASP A 321 -3.95 -11.19 -15.51
N PHE A 322 -2.65 -11.37 -15.76
CA PHE A 322 -1.65 -11.38 -14.70
C PHE A 322 -1.62 -10.02 -13.97
N THR A 323 -1.63 -8.91 -14.71
CA THR A 323 -1.69 -7.57 -14.13
C THR A 323 -2.97 -7.36 -13.32
N ARG A 324 -4.13 -7.82 -13.81
CA ARG A 324 -5.41 -7.79 -13.05
C ARG A 324 -5.30 -8.57 -11.74
N ALA A 325 -4.70 -9.76 -11.77
CA ALA A 325 -4.50 -10.60 -10.59
C ALA A 325 -3.61 -9.89 -9.56
N ALA A 326 -2.52 -9.27 -9.99
CA ALA A 326 -1.61 -8.52 -9.13
C ALA A 326 -2.30 -7.30 -8.48
N VAL A 327 -3.01 -6.49 -9.26
CA VAL A 327 -3.76 -5.31 -8.79
C VAL A 327 -4.85 -5.72 -7.79
N ALA A 328 -5.63 -6.76 -8.10
CA ALA A 328 -6.66 -7.26 -7.20
C ALA A 328 -6.07 -7.82 -5.90
N THR A 329 -4.96 -8.57 -5.99
CA THR A 329 -4.27 -9.14 -4.82
C THR A 329 -3.83 -8.05 -3.86
N ILE A 330 -3.10 -7.03 -4.34
CA ILE A 330 -2.64 -5.96 -3.46
C ILE A 330 -3.80 -5.11 -2.91
N ALA A 331 -4.90 -4.96 -3.67
CA ALA A 331 -6.11 -4.29 -3.18
C ALA A 331 -6.83 -5.06 -2.06
N HIS A 332 -6.86 -6.40 -2.13
CA HIS A 332 -7.37 -7.26 -1.06
C HIS A 332 -6.47 -7.22 0.18
N LEU A 333 -5.15 -7.33 -0.01
CA LEU A 333 -4.17 -7.24 1.07
C LEU A 333 -4.20 -5.88 1.77
N GLY A 334 -4.35 -4.79 1.02
CA GLY A 334 -4.57 -3.46 1.60
C GLY A 334 -5.92 -3.30 2.32
N ARG A 335 -6.83 -4.28 2.20
CA ARG A 335 -8.23 -4.23 2.65
C ARG A 335 -8.92 -2.98 2.14
N LEU A 336 -9.21 -2.97 0.85
CA LEU A 336 -9.99 -1.90 0.21
C LEU A 336 -11.27 -1.60 1.01
N LEU A 337 -11.39 -0.36 1.45
CA LEU A 337 -12.54 0.13 2.19
C LEU A 337 -13.56 0.72 1.20
N PRO A 338 -14.73 0.10 1.03
CA PRO A 338 -15.81 0.67 0.20
C PRO A 338 -16.16 2.05 0.75
N GLY A 339 -16.17 3.09 -0.08
CA GLY A 339 -16.37 4.47 0.38
C GLY A 339 -17.73 5.04 -0.03
N GLY A 340 -18.38 5.75 0.88
CA GLY A 340 -19.41 6.74 0.56
C GLY A 340 -18.90 8.15 0.89
N HIS A 341 -19.73 9.16 0.69
CA HIS A 341 -19.42 10.53 1.09
C HIS A 341 -20.41 11.01 2.13
N LEU A 342 -19.92 11.57 3.22
CA LEU A 342 -20.72 12.48 4.03
C LEU A 342 -20.58 13.88 3.43
N SER A 343 -21.68 14.58 3.20
CA SER A 343 -21.62 15.98 2.77
C SER A 343 -22.69 16.81 3.46
N GLY A 344 -22.43 18.08 3.67
CA GLY A 344 -23.44 18.99 4.18
C GLY A 344 -22.84 20.35 4.47
N THR A 345 -23.54 21.11 5.30
CA THR A 345 -23.14 22.43 5.73
C THR A 345 -23.07 22.51 7.25
N VAL A 346 -22.17 23.36 7.75
CA VAL A 346 -22.14 23.78 9.15
C VAL A 346 -22.53 25.26 9.20
N THR A 347 -23.56 25.57 9.97
CA THR A 347 -24.14 26.91 10.07
C THR A 347 -24.27 27.33 11.53
N ASP A 348 -24.38 28.62 11.76
CA ASP A 348 -24.79 29.21 13.02
C ASP A 348 -26.29 28.99 13.24
N LEU A 349 -26.67 28.44 14.40
CA LEU A 349 -28.05 28.04 14.70
C LEU A 349 -29.04 29.22 14.67
N ASP A 350 -28.62 30.40 15.11
CA ASP A 350 -29.50 31.56 15.25
C ASP A 350 -29.58 32.38 13.97
N THR A 351 -28.46 32.53 13.27
CA THR A 351 -28.35 33.42 12.10
C THR A 351 -28.41 32.69 10.77
N SER A 352 -28.32 31.35 10.78
CA SER A 352 -28.18 30.50 9.59
C SER A 352 -26.98 30.88 8.70
N GLN A 353 -26.02 31.66 9.22
CA GLN A 353 -24.82 32.01 8.48
C GLN A 353 -23.88 30.81 8.40
N PRO A 354 -23.20 30.61 7.25
CA PRO A 354 -22.24 29.53 7.10
C PRO A 354 -21.03 29.73 8.01
N LEU A 355 -20.55 28.63 8.60
CA LEU A 355 -19.37 28.61 9.46
C LEU A 355 -18.19 28.06 8.69
N SER A 356 -17.24 28.92 8.33
CA SER A 356 -16.00 28.52 7.66
C SER A 356 -14.95 28.02 8.66
N GLY A 357 -14.22 26.96 8.30
CA GLY A 357 -13.20 26.36 9.16
C GLY A 357 -13.75 25.59 10.37
N ALA A 358 -15.05 25.30 10.39
CA ALA A 358 -15.63 24.36 11.35
C ALA A 358 -15.10 22.95 11.07
N THR A 359 -14.79 22.20 12.12
CA THR A 359 -14.34 20.80 12.00
C THR A 359 -15.54 19.88 12.07
N VAL A 360 -15.59 18.90 11.17
CA VAL A 360 -16.52 17.77 11.23
C VAL A 360 -15.71 16.50 11.43
N ALA A 361 -15.94 15.79 12.53
CA ALA A 361 -15.32 14.51 12.84
C ALA A 361 -16.32 13.36 12.72
N ALA A 362 -15.81 12.21 12.29
CA ALA A 362 -16.52 10.98 12.05
C ALA A 362 -15.85 9.86 12.81
N LEU A 363 -16.48 9.42 13.89
CA LEU A 363 -16.02 8.30 14.71
C LEU A 363 -16.82 7.05 14.37
N THR A 364 -16.14 5.93 14.13
CA THR A 364 -16.81 4.63 14.01
C THR A 364 -16.09 3.58 14.86
N PRO A 365 -16.83 2.80 15.68
CA PRO A 365 -16.26 1.66 16.40
C PRO A 365 -15.68 0.60 15.47
N ALA A 366 -16.14 0.52 14.21
CA ALA A 366 -15.72 -0.50 13.26
C ALA A 366 -14.24 -0.40 12.88
N TYR A 367 -13.67 0.81 12.89
CA TYR A 367 -12.28 1.06 12.51
C TYR A 367 -11.44 1.66 13.65
N GLN A 368 -12.05 1.96 14.81
CA GLN A 368 -11.38 2.63 15.93
C GLN A 368 -10.61 3.91 15.54
N TYR A 369 -11.01 4.54 14.44
CA TYR A 369 -10.37 5.71 13.85
C TYR A 369 -11.37 6.88 13.76
N THR A 370 -10.85 8.11 13.87
CA THR A 370 -11.64 9.33 13.70
C THR A 370 -11.22 10.03 12.42
N PHE A 371 -12.12 10.11 11.44
CA PHE A 371 -11.90 10.90 10.23
C PHE A 371 -12.32 12.35 10.49
N THR A 372 -11.63 13.32 9.91
CA THR A 372 -11.96 14.74 10.08
C THR A 372 -11.88 15.51 8.77
N THR A 373 -12.74 16.50 8.58
CA THR A 373 -12.64 17.51 7.51
C THR A 373 -12.94 18.91 8.07
N LEU A 374 -12.62 19.94 7.29
CA LEU A 374 -12.95 21.33 7.57
C LEU A 374 -13.97 21.84 6.56
N THR A 375 -14.84 22.74 7.01
CA THR A 375 -15.75 23.47 6.11
C THR A 375 -15.04 24.54 5.30
N ASP A 376 -15.51 24.77 4.07
CA ASP A 376 -15.04 25.83 3.18
C ASP A 376 -15.62 27.22 3.56
N GLY A 377 -15.41 28.23 2.70
CA GLY A 377 -15.93 29.59 2.91
C GLY A 377 -17.46 29.70 2.92
N GLY A 378 -18.17 28.75 2.31
CA GLY A 378 -19.63 28.63 2.30
C GLY A 378 -20.16 27.73 3.42
N GLY A 379 -19.31 27.30 4.35
CA GLY A 379 -19.68 26.38 5.42
C GLY A 379 -19.93 24.95 4.94
N ALA A 380 -19.68 24.65 3.66
CA ALA A 380 -19.89 23.33 3.10
C ALA A 380 -18.70 22.42 3.42
N TYR A 381 -18.98 21.13 3.60
CA TYR A 381 -17.95 20.11 3.76
C TYR A 381 -18.31 18.86 2.96
N SER A 382 -17.27 18.10 2.61
CA SER A 382 -17.37 16.75 2.07
C SER A 382 -16.28 15.91 2.71
N LEU A 383 -16.66 14.73 3.21
CA LEU A 383 -15.78 13.79 3.87
C LEU A 383 -16.01 12.39 3.29
N PRO A 384 -15.08 11.86 2.48
CA PRO A 384 -15.14 10.47 2.03
C PRO A 384 -14.90 9.55 3.24
N LEU A 385 -15.77 8.56 3.42
CA LEU A 385 -15.76 7.65 4.56
C LEU A 385 -15.96 6.22 4.10
N PRO A 386 -15.26 5.25 4.71
CA PRO A 386 -15.62 3.84 4.56
C PRO A 386 -17.08 3.58 4.94
N ALA A 387 -17.75 2.65 4.26
CA ALA A 387 -19.12 2.28 4.55
C ALA A 387 -19.21 1.65 5.95
N SER A 388 -19.87 2.35 6.87
CA SER A 388 -20.06 1.93 8.26
C SER A 388 -21.13 2.82 8.92
N ALA A 389 -21.48 2.50 10.16
CA ALA A 389 -22.22 3.41 11.03
C ALA A 389 -21.24 4.32 11.78
N TYR A 390 -21.54 5.61 11.80
CA TYR A 390 -20.71 6.65 12.42
C TYR A 390 -21.48 7.45 13.46
N THR A 391 -20.72 7.97 14.42
CA THR A 391 -21.08 9.16 15.20
C THR A 391 -20.34 10.35 14.63
N PHE A 392 -21.07 11.35 14.16
CA PHE A 392 -20.51 12.59 13.65
C PHE A 392 -20.59 13.70 14.69
N THR A 393 -19.51 14.47 14.83
CA THR A 393 -19.45 15.64 15.70
C THR A 393 -18.91 16.84 14.93
N ALA A 394 -19.64 17.96 14.91
CA ALA A 394 -19.18 19.21 14.33
C ALA A 394 -18.93 20.26 15.41
N TRP A 395 -17.85 21.03 15.28
CA TRP A 395 -17.54 22.15 16.18
C TRP A 395 -16.76 23.26 15.48
N ALA A 396 -16.82 24.47 16.03
CA ALA A 396 -16.02 25.60 15.60
C ALA A 396 -15.46 26.31 16.84
N ALA A 397 -14.14 26.55 16.85
CA ALA A 397 -13.44 27.17 17.99
C ALA A 397 -13.35 28.69 17.88
N SER A 398 -13.53 29.26 16.68
CA SER A 398 -13.54 30.70 16.44
C SER A 398 -14.55 31.06 15.33
N PRO A 399 -15.64 31.78 15.64
CA PRO A 399 -16.11 32.12 16.99
C PRO A 399 -16.37 30.85 17.83
N GLY A 400 -16.49 30.97 19.16
CA GLY A 400 -16.70 29.79 20.01
C GLY A 400 -18.12 29.23 19.90
N TYR A 401 -18.27 27.96 19.54
CA TYR A 401 -19.56 27.25 19.42
C TYR A 401 -19.60 25.98 20.27
N TYR A 402 -20.78 25.57 20.70
CA TYR A 402 -20.98 24.24 21.27
C TYR A 402 -20.96 23.17 20.17
N PRO A 403 -20.35 21.99 20.42
CA PRO A 403 -20.34 20.90 19.46
C PRO A 403 -21.74 20.31 19.27
N ALA A 404 -22.07 19.95 18.03
CA ALA A 404 -23.29 19.20 17.71
C ALA A 404 -22.93 17.77 17.30
N THR A 405 -23.66 16.78 17.82
CA THR A 405 -23.39 15.35 17.58
C THR A 405 -24.60 14.63 17.03
N VAL A 406 -24.40 13.77 16.02
CA VAL A 406 -25.42 12.87 15.47
C VAL A 406 -24.85 11.45 15.47
N THR A 407 -25.60 10.49 16.01
CA THR A 407 -25.19 9.08 16.09
C THR A 407 -25.88 8.23 15.04
N ASP A 408 -25.35 7.02 14.83
CA ASP A 408 -25.97 5.97 14.02
C ASP A 408 -26.24 6.35 12.55
N VAL A 409 -25.44 7.28 12.01
CA VAL A 409 -25.53 7.65 10.60
C VAL A 409 -24.76 6.64 9.77
N VAL A 410 -25.47 6.01 8.84
CA VAL A 410 -24.90 4.97 7.98
C VAL A 410 -24.37 5.59 6.69
N ILE A 411 -23.08 5.40 6.45
CA ILE A 411 -22.46 5.67 5.15
C ILE A 411 -22.61 4.43 4.29
N ILE A 412 -23.19 4.61 3.11
CA ILE A 412 -23.37 3.57 2.11
C ILE A 412 -22.40 3.83 0.96
N THR A 413 -21.75 2.76 0.48
CA THR A 413 -20.83 2.80 -0.66
C THR A 413 -21.44 3.50 -1.86
N ASP A 414 -20.66 4.35 -2.55
CA ASP A 414 -21.05 5.09 -3.76
C ASP A 414 -22.28 6.00 -3.61
N THR A 415 -22.64 6.34 -2.37
CA THR A 415 -23.71 7.30 -2.08
C THR A 415 -23.16 8.55 -1.40
N ILE A 416 -23.94 9.63 -1.51
CA ILE A 416 -23.77 10.83 -0.71
C ILE A 416 -24.80 10.78 0.41
N THR A 417 -24.34 10.69 1.65
CA THR A 417 -25.16 10.85 2.85
C THR A 417 -25.17 12.33 3.24
N PRO A 418 -26.29 13.05 3.08
CA PRO A 418 -26.40 14.43 3.50
C PRO A 418 -26.50 14.54 5.03
N GLN A 419 -25.72 15.43 5.64
CA GLN A 419 -25.79 15.73 7.07
C GLN A 419 -25.44 17.19 7.34
N ASP A 420 -26.42 18.01 7.66
CA ASP A 420 -26.17 19.39 8.08
C ASP A 420 -25.97 19.48 9.60
N PHE A 421 -25.21 20.49 10.03
CA PHE A 421 -25.04 20.86 11.43
C PHE A 421 -25.38 22.34 11.62
N ALA A 422 -26.16 22.62 12.65
CA ALA A 422 -26.41 23.98 13.13
C ALA A 422 -25.83 24.09 14.54
N LEU A 423 -24.83 24.97 14.71
CA LEU A 423 -24.07 25.10 15.96
C LEU A 423 -24.58 26.29 16.77
N GLU A 424 -24.76 26.08 18.06
CA GLU A 424 -25.13 27.14 19.01
C GLU A 424 -23.88 27.93 19.42
N HIS A 425 -23.91 29.25 19.21
CA HIS A 425 -22.81 30.14 19.59
C HIS A 425 -22.68 30.21 21.11
N TRP A 426 -21.47 30.25 21.65
CA TRP A 426 -21.28 30.43 23.09
C TRP A 426 -21.93 31.73 23.55
N PRO A 427 -22.57 31.74 24.73
CA PRO A 427 -23.16 32.96 25.25
C PRO A 427 -22.11 34.06 25.36
N CYS A 428 -22.38 35.19 24.71
CA CYS A 428 -21.65 36.43 24.92
C CYS A 428 -21.97 36.93 26.33
N TRP A 429 -21.19 36.55 27.35
CA TRP A 429 -21.28 37.21 28.64
C TRP A 429 -20.91 38.67 28.42
N TYR A 430 -21.91 39.57 28.48
CA TYR A 430 -21.69 41.01 28.42
C TYR A 430 -20.61 41.39 29.45
N PRO A 431 -19.65 42.28 29.12
CA PRO A 431 -18.78 42.85 30.15
C PRO A 431 -19.64 43.52 31.23
N PRO A 432 -19.20 43.51 32.49
CA PRO A 432 -20.03 43.98 33.60
C PRO A 432 -20.49 45.42 33.36
N LEU A 433 -21.77 45.67 33.66
CA LEU A 433 -22.37 47.00 33.77
C LEU A 433 -21.35 47.95 34.41
N ILE A 434 -20.86 48.93 33.64
CA ILE A 434 -20.16 50.08 34.18
C ILE A 434 -21.21 50.83 35.01
N VAL A 435 -21.18 50.63 36.32
CA VAL A 435 -21.91 51.47 37.26
C VAL A 435 -21.22 52.83 37.23
N HIS A 436 -21.84 53.81 36.58
CA HIS A 436 -21.44 55.20 36.77
C HIS A 436 -21.83 55.60 38.19
N GLU A 437 -20.83 55.72 39.08
CA GLU A 437 -21.00 56.44 40.33
C GLU A 437 -21.13 57.94 40.01
N TYR A 438 -22.24 58.53 40.49
CA TYR A 438 -22.57 59.95 40.42
C TYR A 438 -21.77 60.79 41.40
#